data_AF-T0DKM8-F1
#
_entry.id   AF-T0DKM8-F1
#
_cell.length_a   1.000
_cell.length_b   1.000
_cell.length_c   1.000
_cell.angle_alpha   90.00
_cell.angle_beta   90.00
_cell.angle_gamma   90.00
#
_symmetry.space_group_name_H-M   'P 1'
#
loop_
_entity.id
_entity.type
_entity.pdbx_description
1 polymer ?
#
loop_
_entity_poly.entity_id
_entity_poly.type
_entity_poly.pdbx_seq_one_letter_code
_entity_poly.pdbx_strand_id
1 'polypeptide(L)'
;MKERRVFENIAELIKVKRRSLSPKVSQQGLSYRLGYKNGQFISNIERGLCSVPLRSLNTVCSVLKVSKEELKEVLLKDYEQTIDNYFAEAALQEQASASVEARDASATSDKELKGNFEFASSLVI
;
A
#
# COMPACT_ATOMS: atom_id res chain seq x y z
N MET A 1 8.44 1.11 -4.84
CA MET A 1 7.05 0.70 -5.07
C MET A 1 6.29 1.01 -3.79
N LYS A 2 5.30 1.90 -3.82
CA LYS A 2 4.55 2.30 -2.62
C LYS A 2 3.72 1.09 -2.16
N GLU A 3 3.75 0.74 -0.87
CA GLU A 3 2.95 -0.38 -0.38
C GLU A 3 1.45 -0.09 -0.55
N ARG A 4 0.68 -1.10 -0.98
CA ARG A 4 -0.75 -0.94 -1.28
C ARG A 4 -1.55 -0.56 -0.04
N ARG A 5 -1.22 -1.15 1.09
CA ARG A 5 -1.84 -0.85 2.39
C ARG A 5 -1.00 0.15 3.14
N VAL A 6 -1.66 1.12 3.74
CA VAL A 6 -1.02 2.17 4.53
C VAL A 6 -1.32 1.96 6.00
N PHE A 7 -0.29 2.08 6.83
CA PHE A 7 -0.38 2.02 8.29
C PHE A 7 0.46 3.13 8.95
N GLU A 8 0.74 4.21 8.21
CA GLU A 8 1.65 5.27 8.65
C GLU A 8 1.06 6.09 9.79
N ASN A 9 -0.23 6.42 9.71
CA ASN A 9 -0.88 7.26 10.72
C ASN A 9 -0.99 6.49 12.05
N ILE A 10 -1.37 5.20 12.02
CA ILE A 10 -1.39 4.37 13.23
C ILE A 10 0.02 4.12 13.78
N ALA A 11 1.01 3.90 12.91
CA ALA A 11 2.40 3.73 13.32
C ALA A 11 2.91 4.94 14.12
N GLU A 12 2.66 6.14 13.60
CA GLU A 12 3.05 7.39 14.24
C GLU A 12 2.32 7.58 15.57
N LEU A 13 0.99 7.41 15.61
CA LEU A 13 0.19 7.54 16.83
C LEU A 13 0.72 6.63 17.95
N ILE A 14 0.92 5.35 17.67
CA ILE A 14 1.39 4.36 18.65
C ILE A 14 2.80 4.71 19.13
N LYS A 15 3.70 5.09 18.22
CA LYS A 15 5.09 5.46 18.54
C LYS A 15 5.16 6.69 19.43
N VAL A 16 4.40 7.73 19.10
CA VAL A 16 4.35 8.98 19.87
C VAL A 16 3.76 8.71 21.25
N LYS A 17 2.59 8.07 21.32
CA LYS A 17 1.91 7.81 22.60
C LYS A 17 2.71 6.89 23.50
N ARG A 18 3.38 5.86 22.97
CA ARG A 18 4.28 5.02 23.78
C ARG A 18 5.43 5.85 24.38
N ARG A 19 6.06 6.72 23.57
CA ARG A 19 7.19 7.54 24.01
C ARG A 19 6.78 8.63 25.01
N SER A 20 5.52 9.06 25.00
CA SER A 20 4.98 10.05 25.95
C SER A 20 4.55 9.43 27.30
N LEU A 21 4.49 8.11 27.44
CA LEU A 21 4.16 7.47 28.71
C LEU A 21 5.25 7.72 29.76
N SER A 22 4.81 7.93 31.01
CA SER A 22 5.68 8.03 32.18
C SER A 22 5.36 6.89 33.17
N PRO A 23 6.34 6.04 33.55
CA PRO A 23 7.72 6.01 33.04
C PRO A 23 7.80 5.59 31.56
N LYS A 24 8.91 5.93 30.89
CA LYS A 24 9.13 5.59 29.47
C LYS A 24 8.98 4.08 29.26
N VAL A 25 8.12 3.72 28.30
CA VAL A 25 7.81 2.32 27.99
C VAL A 25 8.57 1.87 26.74
N SER A 26 9.32 0.76 26.83
CA SER A 26 9.97 0.12 25.68
C SER A 26 8.94 -0.59 24.79
N GLN A 27 9.31 -0.95 23.55
CA GLN A 27 8.43 -1.72 22.66
C GLN A 27 7.99 -3.04 23.30
N GLN A 28 8.94 -3.77 23.91
CA GLN A 28 8.65 -4.99 24.67
C GLN A 28 7.70 -4.73 25.84
N GLY A 29 7.92 -3.64 26.60
CA GLY A 29 7.06 -3.26 27.72
C GLY A 29 5.63 -2.93 27.30
N LEU A 30 5.45 -2.24 26.17
CA LEU A 30 4.12 -1.97 25.63
C LEU A 30 3.44 -3.27 25.18
N SER A 31 4.19 -4.16 24.53
CA SER A 31 3.67 -5.44 24.06
C SER A 31 3.10 -6.28 25.21
N TYR A 32 3.82 -6.37 26.32
CA TYR A 32 3.33 -7.06 27.53
C TYR A 32 2.07 -6.41 28.11
N ARG A 33 1.99 -5.07 28.14
CA ARG A 33 0.79 -4.34 28.61
C ARG A 33 -0.44 -4.58 27.74
N LEU A 34 -0.24 -4.83 26.44
CA LEU A 34 -1.30 -5.19 25.51
C LEU A 34 -1.62 -6.70 25.52
N GLY A 35 -0.92 -7.50 26.33
CA GLY A 35 -1.16 -8.95 26.46
C GLY A 35 -0.36 -9.83 25.50
N TYR A 36 0.65 -9.29 24.82
CA TYR A 36 1.50 -10.04 23.90
C TYR A 36 2.81 -10.50 24.55
N LYS A 37 3.41 -11.58 24.02
CA LYS A 37 4.59 -12.22 24.59
C LYS A 37 5.92 -11.61 24.15
N ASN A 38 5.97 -10.91 23.01
CA ASN A 38 7.21 -10.34 22.46
C ASN A 38 7.00 -8.95 21.86
N GLY A 39 8.05 -8.14 21.75
CA GLY A 39 8.03 -6.78 21.22
C GLY A 39 7.90 -6.67 19.70
N GLN A 40 7.94 -7.78 18.96
CA GLN A 40 7.92 -7.77 17.49
C GLN A 40 6.63 -7.13 16.96
N PHE A 41 5.51 -7.40 17.63
CA PHE A 41 4.22 -6.84 17.25
C PHE A 41 4.24 -5.29 17.27
N ILE A 42 4.75 -4.69 18.35
CA ILE A 42 4.90 -3.23 18.44
C ILE A 42 5.91 -2.71 17.42
N SER A 43 7.01 -3.44 17.19
CA SER A 43 8.00 -3.07 16.18
C SER A 43 7.39 -3.03 14.77
N ASN A 44 6.56 -4.01 14.40
CA ASN A 44 5.88 -4.05 13.11
C ASN A 44 4.90 -2.88 12.95
N ILE A 45 4.15 -2.55 14.00
CA ILE A 45 3.25 -1.39 13.98
C ILE A 45 4.05 -0.10 13.81
N GLU A 46 5.07 0.15 14.62
CA GLU A 46 5.85 1.41 14.57
C GLU A 46 6.64 1.60 13.26
N ARG A 47 6.79 0.54 12.47
CA ARG A 47 7.39 0.55 11.12
C ARG A 47 6.35 0.70 10.01
N GLY A 48 5.06 0.74 10.34
CA GLY A 48 3.98 0.81 9.36
C GLY A 48 3.76 -0.49 8.58
N LEU A 49 4.14 -1.64 9.13
CA LEU A 49 3.97 -2.94 8.46
C LEU A 49 2.61 -3.59 8.74
N CYS A 50 1.98 -3.22 9.86
CA CYS A 50 0.66 -3.72 10.23
C CYS A 50 -0.10 -2.73 11.12
N SER A 51 -1.42 -2.91 11.14
CA SER A 51 -2.32 -2.21 12.08
C SER A 51 -2.59 -3.03 13.35
N VAL A 52 -3.27 -2.41 14.30
CA VAL A 52 -3.76 -3.04 15.52
C VAL A 52 -5.00 -3.91 15.24
N PRO A 53 -5.14 -5.10 15.86
CA PRO A 53 -6.35 -5.91 15.75
C PRO A 53 -7.57 -5.18 16.32
N LEU A 54 -8.72 -5.28 15.62
CA LEU A 54 -9.98 -4.65 16.06
C LEU A 54 -10.44 -5.09 17.45
N ARG A 55 -10.19 -6.36 17.80
CA ARG A 55 -10.54 -6.90 19.13
C ARG A 55 -9.73 -6.25 20.27
N SER A 56 -8.58 -5.66 19.97
CA SER A 56 -7.68 -5.06 20.94
C SER A 56 -7.83 -3.55 21.08
N LEU A 57 -8.74 -2.89 20.33
CA LEU A 57 -8.87 -1.42 20.32
C LEU A 57 -9.12 -0.82 21.70
N ASN A 58 -10.02 -1.42 22.48
CA ASN A 58 -10.28 -0.96 23.86
C ASN A 58 -9.02 -1.05 24.73
N THR A 59 -8.25 -2.13 24.60
CA THR A 59 -6.99 -2.31 25.33
C THR A 59 -5.97 -1.26 24.89
N VAL A 60 -5.83 -1.01 23.60
CA VAL A 60 -4.93 0.01 23.03
C VAL A 60 -5.26 1.40 23.59
N CYS A 61 -6.52 1.82 23.55
CA CYS A 61 -6.97 3.09 24.15
C CYS A 61 -6.61 3.18 25.63
N SER A 62 -6.88 2.11 26.39
CA SER A 62 -6.67 2.11 27.84
C SER A 62 -5.19 2.19 28.25
N VAL A 63 -4.30 1.51 27.51
CA VAL A 63 -2.86 1.41 27.77
C VAL A 63 -2.12 2.65 27.30
N LEU A 64 -2.46 3.15 26.10
CA LEU A 64 -1.79 4.31 25.50
C LEU A 64 -2.42 5.65 25.87
N LYS A 65 -3.52 5.65 26.62
CA LYS A 65 -4.27 6.85 27.01
C LYS A 65 -4.68 7.68 25.78
N VAL A 66 -5.25 6.99 24.80
CA VAL A 66 -5.76 7.54 23.53
C VAL A 66 -7.28 7.45 23.55
N SER A 67 -7.98 8.48 23.08
CA SER A 67 -9.43 8.45 22.98
C SER A 67 -9.89 7.48 21.87
N LYS A 68 -11.13 7.01 21.94
CA LYS A 68 -11.66 6.10 20.91
C LYS A 68 -11.79 6.82 19.58
N GLU A 69 -12.11 8.11 19.64
CA GLU A 69 -12.29 9.01 18.51
C GLU A 69 -10.96 9.22 17.78
N GLU A 70 -9.89 9.58 18.52
CA GLU A 70 -8.53 9.78 17.97
C GLU A 70 -8.03 8.49 17.30
N LEU A 71 -8.18 7.33 17.95
CA LEU A 71 -7.77 6.06 17.36
C LEU A 71 -8.56 5.71 16.10
N LYS A 72 -9.88 5.95 16.11
CA LYS A 72 -10.77 5.68 14.97
C LYS A 72 -10.41 6.56 13.78
N GLU A 73 -10.22 7.86 13.99
CA GLU A 73 -9.87 8.81 12.93
C GLU A 73 -8.56 8.40 12.24
N VAL A 74 -7.56 8.04 13.02
CA VAL A 74 -6.26 7.57 12.50
C VAL A 74 -6.40 6.30 11.66
N LEU A 75 -7.20 5.32 12.12
CA LEU A 75 -7.45 4.10 11.37
C LEU A 75 -8.22 4.36 10.06
N LEU A 76 -9.19 5.27 10.08
CA LEU A 76 -9.95 5.63 8.89
C LEU A 76 -9.06 6.34 7.86
N LYS A 77 -8.15 7.20 8.30
CA LYS A 77 -7.20 7.89 7.42
C LYS A 77 -6.23 6.93 6.73
N ASP A 78 -5.71 5.93 7.46
CA ASP A 78 -4.90 4.86 6.87
C ASP A 78 -5.71 4.04 5.83
N TYR A 79 -6.99 3.81 6.10
CA TYR A 79 -7.87 3.06 5.19
C TYR A 79 -8.24 3.87 3.94
N GLU A 80 -8.53 5.16 4.08
CA GLU A 80 -8.78 6.10 2.98
C GLU A 80 -7.58 6.13 2.03
N GLN A 81 -6.37 6.35 2.56
CA GLN A 81 -5.15 6.34 1.75
C GLN A 81 -4.87 4.99 1.08
N THR A 82 -5.23 3.90 1.76
CA THR A 82 -5.16 2.56 1.16
C THR A 82 -6.08 2.49 -0.05
N ILE A 83 -7.34 2.89 0.07
CA ILE A 83 -8.31 2.89 -1.04
C ILE A 83 -7.80 3.75 -2.21
N ASP A 84 -7.31 4.96 -1.94
CA ASP A 84 -6.78 5.86 -2.96
C ASP A 84 -5.61 5.24 -3.72
N ASN A 85 -4.71 4.54 -3.02
CA ASN A 85 -3.59 3.83 -3.66
C ASN A 85 -4.10 2.72 -4.60
N TYR A 86 -5.16 1.99 -4.23
CA TYR A 86 -5.75 0.95 -5.09
C TYR A 86 -6.40 1.54 -6.34
N PHE A 87 -7.12 2.66 -6.23
CA PHE A 87 -7.68 3.35 -7.40
C PHE A 87 -6.60 3.91 -8.32
N ALA A 88 -5.54 4.50 -7.76
CA ALA A 88 -4.41 5.00 -8.54
C ALA A 88 -3.67 3.88 -9.28
N GLU A 89 -3.48 2.71 -8.64
CA GLU A 89 -2.83 1.56 -9.27
C GLU A 89 -3.67 1.00 -10.42
N ALA A 90 -4.99 0.87 -10.25
CA ALA A 90 -5.89 0.44 -11.31
C ALA A 90 -5.80 1.34 -12.55
N ALA A 91 -5.84 2.67 -12.35
CA ALA A 91 -5.71 3.63 -13.43
C ALA A 91 -4.35 3.53 -14.18
N LEU A 92 -3.25 3.27 -13.44
CA LEU A 92 -1.93 3.07 -14.04
C LEU A 92 -1.86 1.78 -14.87
N GLN A 93 -2.52 0.71 -14.41
CA GLN A 93 -2.59 -0.56 -15.14
C GLN A 93 -3.38 -0.41 -16.44
N GLU A 94 -4.52 0.29 -16.42
CA GLU A 94 -5.33 0.57 -17.61
C GLU A 94 -4.55 1.37 -18.67
N GLN A 95 -3.78 2.38 -18.25
CA GLN A 95 -2.92 3.16 -19.14
C GLN A 95 -1.76 2.34 -19.70
N ALA A 96 -1.19 1.45 -18.90
CA ALA A 96 -0.14 0.53 -19.34
C ALA A 96 -0.67 -0.48 -20.38
N SER A 97 -1.88 -1.02 -20.21
CA SER A 97 -2.49 -1.91 -21.21
C SER A 97 -2.85 -1.18 -22.51
N ALA A 98 -3.42 0.02 -22.43
CA ALA A 98 -3.80 0.79 -23.63
C ALA A 98 -2.59 1.21 -24.49
N SER A 99 -1.45 1.50 -23.85
CA SER A 99 -0.21 1.85 -24.56
C SER A 99 0.51 0.66 -25.20
N VAL A 100 0.24 -0.57 -24.75
CA VAL A 100 0.73 -1.80 -25.39
C VAL A 100 -0.10 -2.13 -26.63
N GLU A 101 -1.43 -2.03 -26.54
CA GLU A 101 -2.34 -2.27 -27.68
C GLU A 101 -2.12 -1.27 -28.83
N ALA A 102 -1.86 0.02 -28.51
CA ALA A 102 -1.55 1.03 -29.52
C ALA A 102 -0.23 0.76 -30.27
N ARG A 103 0.74 0.10 -29.63
CA ARG A 103 2.01 -0.29 -30.28
C ARG A 103 1.85 -1.49 -31.19
N ASP A 104 1.04 -2.47 -30.80
CA ASP A 104 0.78 -3.65 -31.63
C ASP A 104 -0.05 -3.29 -32.87
N ALA A 105 -1.02 -2.38 -32.75
CA ALA A 105 -1.81 -1.90 -33.89
C ALA A 105 -0.95 -1.18 -34.95
N SER A 106 0.12 -0.46 -34.56
CA SER A 106 1.06 0.17 -35.49
C SER A 106 2.03 -0.81 -36.16
N ALA A 107 2.25 -2.00 -35.60
CA ALA A 107 3.15 -3.00 -36.17
C ALA A 107 2.49 -3.83 -37.28
N THR A 108 1.16 -3.92 -37.30
CA THR A 108 0.41 -4.61 -38.36
C THR A 108 0.37 -3.87 -39.69
N SER A 109 0.44 -2.52 -39.71
CA SER A 109 0.43 -1.74 -40.96
C SER A 109 1.73 -1.82 -41.77
N ASP A 110 2.87 -2.11 -41.14
CA ASP A 110 4.16 -2.19 -41.84
C ASP A 110 4.41 -3.53 -42.56
N LYS A 111 3.65 -4.59 -42.22
CA LYS A 111 3.76 -5.90 -42.89
C LYS A 111 2.96 -5.98 -44.19
N GLU A 112 1.86 -5.25 -44.34
CA GLU A 112 1.06 -5.27 -45.59
C GLU A 112 1.72 -4.50 -46.74
N LEU A 113 2.49 -3.44 -46.50
CA LEU A 113 3.17 -2.71 -47.58
C LEU A 113 4.36 -3.47 -48.19
N LYS A 114 5.06 -4.32 -47.42
CA LYS A 114 6.22 -5.08 -47.94
C LYS A 114 5.82 -6.31 -48.75
N GLY A 115 4.65 -6.91 -48.49
CA GLY A 115 4.17 -8.06 -49.24
C GLY A 115 3.74 -7.76 -50.69
N ASN A 116 3.32 -6.52 -50.97
CA ASN A 116 2.84 -6.14 -52.30
C ASN A 116 3.94 -5.69 -53.27
N PHE A 117 5.17 -5.43 -52.81
CA PHE A 117 6.28 -4.99 -53.67
C PHE A 117 7.14 -6.14 -54.20
N GLU A 118 7.18 -7.30 -53.52
CA GLU A 118 8.00 -8.45 -53.94
C GLU A 118 7.40 -9.24 -55.11
N PHE A 119 6.09 -9.14 -55.40
CA PHE A 119 5.46 -9.92 -56.46
C PHE A 119 5.59 -9.29 -57.87
N ALA A 120 5.83 -7.98 -57.96
CA ALA A 120 5.85 -7.26 -59.24
C ALA A 120 7.20 -7.30 -59.98
N SER A 121 8.26 -7.81 -59.36
CA SER A 121 9.63 -7.76 -59.92
C SER A 121 10.10 -9.05 -60.62
N SER A 122 9.28 -10.11 -60.72
CA SER A 122 9.72 -11.40 -61.30
C SER A 122 9.21 -11.73 -62.70
N LEU A 123 8.46 -10.84 -63.37
CA LEU A 123 7.90 -11.09 -64.69
C LEU A 123 8.43 -10.13 -65.76
N VAL A 124 9.73 -10.22 -66.03
CA VAL A 124 10.31 -9.81 -67.32
C VAL A 124 11.37 -10.83 -67.71
N ILE A 125 10.96 -11.82 -68.50
CA ILE A 125 11.84 -12.57 -69.42
C ILE A 125 11.26 -12.36 -70.81
#